data_AF-A0A939BFV7-F1
#
_entry.id   AF-A0A939BFV7-F1
#
_cell.length_a   1.000
_cell.length_b   1.000
_cell.length_c   1.000
_cell.angle_alpha   90.00
_cell.angle_beta   90.00
_cell.angle_gamma   90.00
#
_symmetry.space_group_name_H-M   'P 1'
#
loop_
_entity.id
_entity.type
_entity.pdbx_description
1 polymer ?
#
loop_
_entity_poly.entity_id
_entity_poly.type
_entity_poly.pdbx_seq_one_letter_code
_entity_poly.pdbx_strand_id
1 'polypeptide(L)'
;MKCRKCGYEIPDGELYCRRCGWEVRIVPDYNPLDDVLAAQVKGSIDGEEQPSTPRTDAGTSGLRKTRGQGTRRVTSQTGRRTTRRTAAMDPERERRRRLAEKKREKKKKLRRRILLALFLLVAAIAAAVFFLYQNSYAGQVSKGNRAAAERDYKTAESCFNRALKKDPGRGEAYTGLAGVYLAQDQQDAAEELFLDAIKSYPDEVPVYEACIQFYRDTDQPQEVSVILEDAPETVRSELSAYVSEAPSFSLDDSEVFEDVQQLALESDGEAIYYTTDGSDPTTSSQKYTEPIQIGEGTTTVSAISVNQEGIPSLPAVREYTVEFPIEDAPAVTPSTGQYDEPTQIEIQVPEGYTAYYTTDRSDPTERSTQYTGPIDMPEGNTIFKAVLVNGKGRLTGVTTRNYELTLG
;
A
#
# COMPACT_ATOMS: atom_id res chain seq x y z
N MET A 1 -17.35 11.76 -30.79
CA MET A 1 -16.75 10.73 -29.87
C MET A 1 -17.76 10.31 -28.79
N LYS A 2 -17.61 9.19 -28.07
CA LYS A 2 -18.53 8.81 -26.97
C LYS A 2 -17.93 9.08 -25.59
N CYS A 3 -18.74 9.60 -24.66
CA CYS A 3 -18.33 9.88 -23.29
C CYS A 3 -17.94 8.58 -22.58
N ARG A 4 -16.73 8.48 -22.03
CA ARG A 4 -16.27 7.29 -21.29
C ARG A 4 -17.06 7.01 -20.02
N LYS A 5 -17.66 8.05 -19.40
CA LYS A 5 -18.43 7.90 -18.15
C LYS A 5 -19.88 7.45 -18.37
N CYS A 6 -20.55 7.98 -19.40
CA CYS A 6 -22.00 7.76 -19.57
C CYS A 6 -22.42 7.27 -20.97
N GLY A 7 -21.48 7.05 -21.88
CA GLY A 7 -21.72 6.53 -23.23
C GLY A 7 -22.40 7.50 -24.21
N TYR A 8 -22.77 8.71 -23.76
CA TYR A 8 -23.44 9.71 -24.60
C TYR A 8 -22.51 10.21 -25.72
N GLU A 9 -23.08 10.47 -26.90
CA GLU A 9 -22.33 10.91 -28.06
C GLU A 9 -22.02 12.42 -27.97
N ILE A 10 -20.73 12.74 -27.97
CA ILE A 10 -20.18 14.09 -27.84
C ILE A 10 -19.81 14.60 -29.24
N PRO A 11 -20.40 15.73 -29.70
CA PRO A 11 -20.03 16.39 -30.95
C PRO A 11 -18.57 16.86 -30.95
N ASP A 12 -17.96 16.96 -32.14
CA ASP A 12 -16.56 17.38 -32.27
C ASP A 12 -16.37 18.84 -31.82
N GLY A 13 -15.32 19.08 -31.02
CA GLY A 13 -14.95 20.39 -30.49
C GLY A 13 -15.47 20.71 -29.08
N GLU A 14 -16.23 19.81 -28.44
CA GLU A 14 -16.69 20.00 -27.06
C GLU A 14 -15.75 19.38 -26.02
N LEU A 15 -15.37 20.19 -25.03
CA LEU A 15 -14.45 19.80 -23.96
C LEU A 15 -15.16 19.17 -22.75
N TYR A 16 -16.49 19.15 -22.73
CA TYR A 16 -17.30 18.60 -21.63
C TYR A 16 -18.52 17.85 -22.16
N CYS A 17 -18.87 16.74 -21.53
CA CYS A 17 -20.09 16.00 -21.88
C CYS A 17 -21.34 16.76 -21.38
N ARG A 18 -22.18 17.23 -22.30
CA ARG A 18 -23.42 17.97 -21.97
C ARG A 18 -24.40 17.22 -21.07
N ARG A 19 -24.31 15.90 -20.99
CA ARG A 19 -25.24 15.07 -20.22
C ARG A 19 -24.80 14.82 -18.77
N CYS A 20 -23.52 14.64 -18.52
CA CYS A 20 -23.01 14.31 -17.19
C CYS A 20 -21.96 15.29 -16.64
N GLY A 21 -21.61 16.33 -17.41
CA GLY A 21 -20.65 17.37 -17.02
C GLY A 21 -19.19 16.94 -17.01
N TRP A 22 -18.88 15.68 -17.36
CA TRP A 22 -17.54 15.14 -17.28
C TRP A 22 -16.62 15.70 -18.38
N GLU A 23 -15.39 16.08 -18.00
CA GLU A 23 -14.40 16.64 -18.91
C GLU A 23 -13.86 15.61 -19.92
N VAL A 24 -13.77 16.03 -21.17
CA VAL A 24 -13.25 15.19 -22.25
C VAL A 24 -11.74 15.38 -22.31
N ARG A 25 -10.99 14.49 -21.66
CA ARG A 25 -9.52 14.44 -21.80
C ARG A 25 -9.15 13.84 -23.15
N ILE A 26 -8.78 14.70 -24.09
CA ILE A 26 -8.18 14.30 -25.36
C ILE A 26 -6.68 14.13 -25.10
N VAL A 27 -6.26 12.90 -24.81
CA VAL A 27 -4.84 12.54 -24.89
C VAL A 27 -4.58 12.27 -26.36
N PRO A 28 -3.68 12.99 -27.04
CA PRO A 28 -3.21 12.55 -28.34
C PRO A 28 -2.61 11.16 -28.16
N ASP A 29 -3.12 10.16 -28.87
CA ASP A 29 -2.54 8.81 -28.88
C ASP A 29 -1.17 8.88 -29.55
N TYR A 30 -0.16 9.26 -28.77
CA TYR A 30 1.23 9.26 -29.18
C TYR A 30 1.76 7.84 -28.98
N ASN A 31 1.72 7.04 -30.05
CA ASN A 31 2.31 5.72 -30.09
C ASN A 31 3.77 5.83 -30.58
N PRO A 32 4.78 5.73 -29.70
CA PRO A 32 6.19 5.93 -30.07
C PRO A 32 6.75 4.84 -31.01
N LEU A 33 6.02 3.76 -31.28
CA LEU A 33 6.44 2.70 -32.21
C LEU A 33 6.21 3.04 -33.70
N ASP A 34 5.25 3.91 -34.01
CA ASP A 34 4.93 4.27 -35.41
C ASP A 34 5.98 5.22 -36.02
N ASP A 35 6.60 6.09 -35.20
CA ASP A 35 7.69 6.98 -35.62
C ASP A 35 8.99 6.23 -35.93
N VAL A 36 9.26 5.12 -35.23
CA VAL A 36 10.46 4.29 -35.46
C VAL A 36 10.34 3.50 -36.75
N LEU A 37 9.14 3.01 -37.09
CA LEU A 37 8.87 2.34 -38.36
C LEU A 37 8.94 3.31 -39.56
N ALA A 38 8.46 4.55 -39.39
CA ALA A 38 8.58 5.59 -40.42
C ALA A 38 10.04 6.03 -40.66
N ALA A 39 10.89 6.02 -39.63
CA ALA A 39 12.31 6.34 -39.74
C ALA A 39 13.11 5.24 -40.46
N GLN A 40 12.71 3.98 -40.33
CA GLN A 40 13.44 2.84 -40.89
C GLN A 40 13.18 2.62 -42.39
N VAL A 41 12.00 2.99 -42.89
CA VAL A 41 11.65 2.92 -44.32
C VAL A 41 12.32 4.04 -45.13
N LYS A 42 12.67 5.16 -44.49
CA LYS A 42 13.29 6.31 -45.15
C LYS A 42 14.81 6.19 -45.34
N GLY A 43 15.44 5.16 -44.74
CA GLY A 43 16.87 4.88 -44.87
C GLY A 43 17.26 3.98 -46.05
N SER A 44 16.28 3.43 -46.78
CA SER A 44 16.54 2.40 -47.82
C SER A 44 16.29 2.86 -49.26
N ILE A 45 15.86 4.10 -49.47
CA ILE A 45 15.63 4.65 -50.81
C ILE A 45 16.15 6.09 -50.78
N ASP A 46 17.36 6.29 -51.31
CA ASP A 46 17.77 7.45 -52.13
C ASP A 46 19.30 7.58 -52.13
N GLY A 47 19.91 6.85 -53.06
CA GLY A 47 21.22 7.20 -53.61
C GLY A 47 21.07 8.32 -54.64
N GLU A 48 21.99 9.27 -54.57
CA GLU A 48 22.45 10.20 -55.62
C GLU A 48 21.41 10.84 -56.57
N GLU A 49 21.18 12.15 -56.42
CA GLU A 49 21.42 13.12 -57.51
C GLU A 49 21.20 14.58 -57.04
N GLN A 50 22.18 15.45 -57.32
CA GLN A 50 22.04 16.90 -57.39
C GLN A 50 22.02 17.30 -58.89
N PRO A 51 21.69 18.54 -59.30
CA PRO A 51 20.99 19.63 -58.60
C PRO A 51 19.97 20.40 -59.49
N SER A 52 18.96 21.03 -58.88
CA SER A 52 18.35 22.25 -59.47
C SER A 52 17.67 23.13 -58.42
N THR A 53 18.14 24.37 -58.34
CA THR A 53 17.40 25.52 -57.78
C THR A 53 16.30 25.94 -58.78
N PRO A 54 15.33 26.86 -58.49
CA PRO A 54 15.22 27.76 -57.35
C PRO A 54 13.78 28.04 -56.79
N ARG A 55 13.74 28.79 -55.67
CA ARG A 55 12.72 29.76 -55.23
C ARG A 55 11.34 29.24 -54.73
N THR A 56 11.10 29.51 -53.44
CA THR A 56 9.80 29.92 -52.91
C THR A 56 9.85 31.41 -52.60
N ASP A 57 9.02 32.21 -53.27
CA ASP A 57 8.55 33.49 -52.73
C ASP A 57 7.20 33.24 -52.06
N ALA A 58 7.13 33.59 -50.77
CA ALA A 58 5.88 33.77 -50.06
C ALA A 58 5.19 35.03 -50.59
N GLY A 59 3.93 34.89 -50.98
CA GLY A 59 3.05 35.99 -51.32
C GLY A 59 1.98 36.18 -50.24
N THR A 60 2.04 37.32 -49.57
CA THR A 60 0.90 38.01 -48.95
C THR A 60 1.29 39.49 -48.97
N SER A 61 0.50 40.45 -49.42
CA SER A 61 -0.94 40.58 -49.55
C SER A 61 -1.21 41.71 -50.54
N GLY A 62 -2.21 41.55 -51.39
CA GLY A 62 -2.58 42.55 -52.38
C GLY A 62 -3.32 43.76 -51.80
N LEU A 63 -3.34 44.84 -52.57
CA LEU A 63 -4.48 45.77 -52.66
C LEU A 63 -4.48 46.49 -54.01
N ARG A 64 -5.52 46.14 -54.79
CA ARG A 64 -6.36 46.98 -55.65
C ARG A 64 -5.77 47.74 -56.86
N LYS A 65 -6.09 47.16 -58.03
CA LYS A 65 -6.64 47.76 -59.28
C LYS A 65 -6.39 49.27 -59.52
N THR A 66 -5.80 49.58 -60.68
CA THR A 66 -6.50 50.27 -61.79
C THR A 66 -5.66 50.23 -63.07
N ARG A 67 -6.32 50.52 -64.18
CA ARG A 67 -6.07 50.10 -65.56
C ARG A 67 -5.64 51.31 -66.39
N GLY A 68 -4.73 51.13 -67.36
CA GLY A 68 -4.44 52.09 -68.43
C GLY A 68 -2.99 52.01 -68.92
N GLN A 69 -2.71 51.29 -70.02
CA GLN A 69 -2.31 51.89 -71.32
C GLN A 69 -1.38 53.10 -71.14
N GLY A 70 -0.07 53.01 -71.36
CA GLY A 70 0.60 52.45 -72.53
C GLY A 70 1.21 53.61 -73.30
N THR A 71 2.54 53.72 -73.35
CA THR A 71 3.25 54.35 -74.47
C THR A 71 4.69 53.84 -74.50
N ARG A 72 5.05 53.30 -75.67
CA ARG A 72 6.42 52.99 -76.09
C ARG A 72 7.27 54.26 -76.05
N ARG A 73 8.52 54.14 -75.62
CA ARG A 73 9.62 54.80 -76.32
C ARG A 73 10.82 53.87 -76.46
N VAL A 74 11.11 53.64 -77.73
CA VAL A 74 12.18 52.87 -78.32
C VAL A 74 13.45 53.71 -78.29
N THR A 75 14.59 53.02 -78.42
CA THR A 75 15.91 53.52 -78.87
C THR A 75 16.68 54.42 -77.91
N SER A 76 18.00 54.32 -77.78
CA SER A 76 18.99 53.70 -78.68
C SER A 76 20.27 53.46 -77.92
N GLN A 77 20.94 52.38 -78.29
CA GLN A 77 22.39 52.27 -78.26
C GLN A 77 23.03 53.54 -78.83
N THR A 78 23.98 54.10 -78.09
CA THR A 78 25.12 54.78 -78.70
C THR A 78 26.35 54.28 -77.99
N GLY A 79 27.12 53.47 -78.71
CA GLY A 79 28.46 53.11 -78.31
C GLY A 79 29.33 54.36 -78.20
N ARG A 80 30.26 54.33 -77.25
CA ARG A 80 31.46 55.14 -77.37
C ARG A 80 32.65 54.45 -76.72
N ARG A 81 33.53 54.03 -77.62
CA ARG A 81 34.99 54.17 -77.53
C ARG A 81 35.64 53.73 -76.23
N THR A 82 36.29 52.58 -76.34
CA THR A 82 37.74 52.45 -76.16
C THR A 82 38.43 53.75 -75.73
N THR A 83 38.61 53.90 -74.42
CA THR A 83 39.85 54.41 -73.88
C THR A 83 40.44 53.32 -73.01
N ARG A 84 41.41 52.63 -73.56
CA ARG A 84 42.45 51.89 -72.86
C ARG A 84 43.23 52.90 -72.02
N ARG A 85 42.61 53.40 -70.96
CA ARG A 85 43.31 54.07 -69.87
C ARG A 85 43.86 52.94 -69.03
N THR A 86 45.16 52.72 -69.16
CA THR A 86 45.99 52.20 -68.10
C THR A 86 45.58 52.92 -66.81
N ALA A 87 44.66 52.33 -66.04
CA ALA A 87 44.46 52.72 -64.67
C ALA A 87 45.75 52.31 -63.98
N ALA A 88 46.74 53.21 -64.00
CA ALA A 88 47.85 53.17 -63.08
C ALA A 88 47.23 52.84 -61.72
N MET A 89 47.61 51.69 -61.14
CA MET A 89 47.13 51.29 -59.83
C MET A 89 47.43 52.46 -58.91
N ASP A 90 46.38 53.17 -58.49
CA ASP A 90 46.49 54.24 -57.51
C ASP A 90 47.09 53.58 -56.26
N PRO A 91 48.34 53.92 -55.89
CA PRO A 91 49.03 53.29 -54.77
C PRO A 91 48.25 53.47 -53.47
N GLU A 92 47.43 54.53 -53.37
CA GLU A 92 46.57 54.76 -52.22
C GLU A 92 45.38 53.80 -52.16
N ARG A 93 44.77 53.46 -53.30
CA ARG A 93 43.61 52.57 -53.36
C ARG A 93 43.99 51.12 -53.06
N GLU A 94 45.17 50.68 -53.52
CA GLU A 94 45.77 49.40 -53.11
C GLU A 94 46.16 49.38 -51.64
N ARG A 95 46.77 50.47 -51.11
CA ARG A 95 47.05 50.60 -49.67
C ARG A 95 45.78 50.50 -48.83
N ARG A 96 44.68 51.16 -49.23
CA ARG A 96 43.37 51.08 -48.56
C ARG A 96 42.78 49.66 -48.58
N ARG A 97 42.91 48.93 -49.70
CA ARG A 97 42.50 47.51 -49.80
C ARG A 97 43.32 46.59 -48.89
N ARG A 98 44.65 46.70 -48.92
CA ARG A 98 45.55 45.93 -48.04
C ARG A 98 45.31 46.21 -46.55
N LEU A 99 45.01 47.47 -46.21
CA LEU A 99 44.63 47.85 -44.84
C LEU A 99 43.25 47.29 -44.44
N ALA A 100 42.28 47.28 -45.35
CA ALA A 100 40.96 46.69 -45.12
C ALA A 100 41.01 45.17 -44.96
N GLU A 101 41.83 44.47 -45.75
CA GLU A 101 42.10 43.03 -45.63
C GLU A 101 42.78 42.70 -44.30
N LYS A 102 43.85 43.42 -43.93
CA LYS A 102 44.48 43.29 -42.60
C LYS A 102 43.50 43.55 -41.46
N LYS A 103 42.58 44.52 -41.59
CA LYS A 103 41.52 44.77 -40.59
C LYS A 103 40.49 43.62 -40.56
N ARG A 104 40.10 43.06 -41.70
CA ARG A 104 39.19 41.89 -41.80
C ARG A 104 39.83 40.63 -41.21
N GLU A 105 41.10 40.38 -41.47
CA GLU A 105 41.86 39.29 -40.86
C GLU A 105 41.99 39.46 -39.35
N LYS A 106 42.30 40.67 -38.86
CA LYS A 106 42.30 40.96 -37.42
C LYS A 106 40.92 40.73 -36.79
N LYS A 107 39.84 41.15 -37.45
CA LYS A 107 38.45 40.86 -37.00
C LYS A 107 38.12 39.38 -37.04
N LYS A 108 38.56 38.62 -38.05
CA LYS A 108 38.39 37.16 -38.12
C LYS A 108 39.19 36.45 -37.02
N LYS A 109 40.43 36.86 -36.77
CA LYS A 109 41.28 36.35 -35.67
C LYS A 109 40.70 36.68 -34.30
N LEU A 110 40.19 37.90 -34.11
CA LEU A 110 39.49 38.31 -32.88
C LEU A 110 38.18 37.54 -32.69
N ARG A 111 37.35 37.39 -33.72
CA ARG A 111 36.14 36.54 -33.69
C ARG A 111 36.46 35.09 -33.35
N ARG A 112 37.51 34.50 -33.95
CA ARG A 112 37.97 33.14 -33.59
C ARG A 112 38.42 33.06 -32.14
N ARG A 113 39.17 34.05 -31.62
CA ARG A 113 39.57 34.10 -30.21
C ARG A 113 38.37 34.25 -29.26
N ILE A 114 37.39 35.09 -29.60
CA ILE A 114 36.16 35.26 -28.82
C ILE A 114 35.32 33.97 -28.84
N LEU A 115 35.16 33.32 -30.00
CA LEU A 115 34.44 32.04 -30.09
C LEU A 115 35.15 30.93 -29.32
N LEU A 116 36.49 30.86 -29.37
CA LEU A 116 37.26 29.92 -28.56
C LEU A 116 37.12 30.23 -27.06
N ALA A 117 37.16 31.50 -26.66
CA ALA A 117 36.96 31.88 -25.25
C ALA A 117 35.53 31.54 -24.77
N LEU A 118 34.51 31.78 -25.60
CA LEU A 118 33.12 31.39 -25.31
C LEU A 118 32.96 29.87 -25.23
N PHE A 119 33.59 29.12 -26.14
CA PHE A 119 33.59 27.66 -26.09
C PHE A 119 34.24 27.13 -24.81
N LEU A 120 35.40 27.66 -24.42
CA LEU A 120 36.07 27.29 -23.17
C LEU A 120 35.24 27.69 -21.95
N LEU A 121 34.55 28.83 -21.99
CA LEU A 121 33.64 29.24 -20.92
C LEU A 121 32.46 28.26 -20.79
N VAL A 122 31.82 27.89 -21.90
CA VAL A 122 30.72 26.91 -21.90
C VAL A 122 31.20 25.54 -21.42
N ALA A 123 32.38 25.08 -21.86
CA ALA A 123 32.98 23.83 -21.40
C ALA A 123 33.28 23.87 -19.89
N ALA A 124 33.78 25.00 -19.37
CA ALA A 124 34.03 25.19 -17.94
C ALA A 124 32.72 25.18 -17.13
N ILE A 125 31.66 25.83 -17.62
CA ILE A 125 30.34 25.80 -17.00
C ILE A 125 29.78 24.37 -17.00
N ALA A 126 29.88 23.66 -18.11
CA ALA A 126 29.43 22.27 -18.20
C ALA A 126 30.19 21.37 -17.21
N ALA A 127 31.51 21.53 -17.09
CA ALA A 127 32.32 20.81 -16.10
C ALA A 127 31.92 21.16 -14.66
N ALA A 128 31.64 22.43 -14.37
CA ALA A 128 31.17 22.86 -13.05
C ALA A 128 29.80 22.27 -12.70
N VAL A 129 28.84 22.32 -13.63
CA VAL A 129 27.50 21.72 -13.46
C VAL A 129 27.61 20.20 -13.26
N PHE A 130 28.45 19.54 -14.05
CA PHE A 130 28.70 18.11 -13.91
C PHE A 130 29.30 17.77 -12.53
N PHE A 131 30.26 18.56 -12.05
CA PHE A 131 30.84 18.39 -10.72
C PHE A 131 29.82 18.60 -9.60
N LEU A 132 28.97 19.63 -9.72
CA LEU A 132 27.88 19.88 -8.77
C LEU A 132 26.87 18.74 -8.77
N TYR A 133 26.44 18.24 -9.93
CA TYR A 133 25.56 17.08 -10.04
C TYR A 133 26.20 15.85 -9.42
N GLN A 134 27.46 15.57 -9.72
CA GLN A 134 28.19 14.43 -9.17
C GLN A 134 28.28 14.44 -7.63
N ASN A 135 28.23 15.61 -7.01
CA ASN A 135 28.21 15.80 -5.58
C ASN A 135 26.80 16.11 -5.04
N SER A 136 25.75 16.06 -5.85
CA SER A 136 24.37 16.21 -5.39
C SER A 136 23.85 14.90 -4.79
N TYR A 137 22.73 14.97 -4.06
CA TYR A 137 22.01 13.78 -3.60
C TYR A 137 21.70 12.84 -4.78
N ALA A 138 21.00 13.35 -5.79
CA ALA A 138 20.61 12.57 -6.97
C ALA A 138 21.81 11.97 -7.72
N GLY A 139 22.93 12.71 -7.80
CA GLY A 139 24.14 12.18 -8.42
C GLY A 139 24.83 11.10 -7.59
N GLN A 140 24.76 11.15 -6.26
CA GLN A 140 25.28 10.08 -5.41
C GLN A 140 24.38 8.84 -5.46
N VAL A 141 23.05 9.00 -5.42
CA VAL A 141 22.09 7.89 -5.60
C VAL A 141 22.28 7.22 -6.96
N SER A 142 22.37 8.00 -8.05
CA SER A 142 22.61 7.46 -9.40
C SER A 142 23.93 6.70 -9.51
N LYS A 143 25.00 7.18 -8.87
CA LYS A 143 26.28 6.47 -8.78
C LYS A 143 26.14 5.17 -7.98
N GLY A 144 25.43 5.21 -6.86
CA GLY A 144 25.13 4.05 -6.02
C GLY A 144 24.38 2.97 -6.79
N ASN A 145 23.28 3.34 -7.47
CA ASN A 145 22.49 2.44 -8.31
C ASN A 145 23.33 1.79 -9.42
N ARG A 146 24.21 2.55 -10.07
CA ARG A 146 25.12 1.99 -11.09
C ARG A 146 26.11 1.00 -10.48
N ALA A 147 26.72 1.33 -9.35
CA ALA A 147 27.65 0.43 -8.66
C ALA A 147 26.95 -0.84 -8.17
N ALA A 148 25.71 -0.73 -7.66
CA ALA A 148 24.89 -1.88 -7.27
C ALA A 148 24.58 -2.80 -8.46
N ALA A 149 24.24 -2.23 -9.63
CA ALA A 149 24.04 -3.00 -10.86
C ALA A 149 25.31 -3.71 -11.34
N GLU A 150 26.49 -3.12 -11.09
CA GLU A 150 27.81 -3.72 -11.35
C GLU A 150 28.24 -4.72 -10.26
N ARG A 151 27.42 -4.93 -9.22
CA ARG A 151 27.71 -5.74 -8.01
C ARG A 151 28.92 -5.24 -7.20
N ASP A 152 29.33 -3.99 -7.40
CA ASP A 152 30.28 -3.31 -6.53
C ASP A 152 29.54 -2.71 -5.32
N TYR A 153 29.15 -3.61 -4.41
CA TYR A 153 28.32 -3.26 -3.27
C TYR A 153 29.01 -2.27 -2.32
N LYS A 154 30.34 -2.37 -2.14
CA LYS A 154 31.09 -1.44 -1.28
C LYS A 154 31.02 -0.02 -1.81
N THR A 155 31.18 0.16 -3.13
CA THR A 155 31.05 1.48 -3.74
C THR A 155 29.60 1.96 -3.69
N ALA A 156 28.64 1.07 -3.91
CA ALA A 156 27.22 1.38 -3.83
C ALA A 156 26.84 1.92 -2.44
N GLU A 157 27.16 1.17 -1.39
CA GLU A 157 26.96 1.55 0.01
C GLU A 157 27.60 2.90 0.33
N SER A 158 28.85 3.12 -0.10
CA SER A 158 29.54 4.40 0.13
C SER A 158 28.82 5.57 -0.53
N CYS A 159 28.29 5.37 -1.74
CA CYS A 159 27.54 6.39 -2.48
C CYS A 159 26.18 6.68 -1.83
N PHE A 160 25.41 5.67 -1.44
CA PHE A 160 24.13 5.89 -0.74
C PHE A 160 24.35 6.57 0.61
N ASN A 161 25.33 6.14 1.40
CA ASN A 161 25.67 6.81 2.66
C ASN A 161 26.08 8.28 2.47
N ARG A 162 26.75 8.62 1.35
CA ARG A 162 27.05 10.03 1.02
C ARG A 162 25.82 10.81 0.60
N ALA A 163 24.82 10.15 0.00
CA ALA A 163 23.54 10.77 -0.30
C ALA A 163 22.76 11.06 0.99
N LEU A 164 22.65 10.07 1.89
CA LEU A 164 21.97 10.19 3.18
C LEU A 164 22.60 11.27 4.09
N LYS A 165 23.93 11.42 4.07
CA LYS A 165 24.61 12.53 4.78
C LYS A 165 24.21 13.93 4.29
N LYS A 166 23.68 14.06 3.08
CA LYS A 166 23.26 15.35 2.51
C LYS A 166 21.80 15.62 2.78
N ASP A 167 20.96 14.60 2.60
CA ASP A 167 19.52 14.70 2.75
C ASP A 167 18.98 13.35 3.24
N PRO A 168 18.86 13.16 4.57
CA PRO A 168 18.40 11.91 5.15
C PRO A 168 16.87 11.76 5.15
N GLY A 169 16.08 12.78 4.81
CA GLY A 169 14.61 12.66 4.75
C GLY A 169 14.09 12.03 3.45
N ARG A 170 14.99 11.61 2.56
CA ARG A 170 14.63 11.09 1.23
C ARG A 170 14.76 9.58 1.13
N GLY A 171 13.68 8.93 0.73
CA GLY A 171 13.57 7.47 0.63
C GLY A 171 14.50 6.80 -0.39
N GLU A 172 14.87 7.46 -1.50
CA GLU A 172 15.51 6.78 -2.65
C GLU A 172 16.88 6.18 -2.32
N ALA A 173 17.66 6.85 -1.46
CA ALA A 173 18.95 6.35 -1.00
C ALA A 173 18.81 5.16 -0.04
N TYR A 174 17.75 5.13 0.78
CA TYR A 174 17.44 3.98 1.63
C TYR A 174 17.00 2.78 0.79
N THR A 175 16.08 2.96 -0.16
CA THR A 175 15.66 1.90 -1.09
C THR A 175 16.86 1.32 -1.85
N GLY A 176 17.75 2.18 -2.36
CA GLY A 176 18.95 1.73 -3.06
C GLY A 176 19.91 0.95 -2.16
N LEU A 177 20.10 1.38 -0.90
CA LEU A 177 20.96 0.70 0.06
C LEU A 177 20.37 -0.62 0.57
N ALA A 178 19.06 -0.65 0.87
CA ALA A 178 18.32 -1.86 1.19
C ALA A 178 18.40 -2.88 0.04
N GLY A 179 18.27 -2.43 -1.21
CA GLY A 179 18.48 -3.29 -2.38
C GLY A 179 19.88 -3.88 -2.47
N VAL A 180 20.92 -3.17 -2.01
CA VAL A 180 22.28 -3.73 -1.90
C VAL A 180 22.35 -4.81 -0.82
N TYR A 181 21.74 -4.59 0.35
CA TYR A 181 21.68 -5.59 1.42
C TYR A 181 20.90 -6.84 1.02
N LEU A 182 19.75 -6.68 0.35
CA LEU A 182 18.99 -7.81 -0.20
C LEU A 182 19.80 -8.60 -1.24
N ALA A 183 20.58 -7.93 -2.09
CA ALA A 183 21.46 -8.59 -3.06
C ALA A 183 22.66 -9.33 -2.41
N GLN A 184 22.85 -9.17 -1.10
CA GLN A 184 23.81 -9.88 -0.26
C GLN A 184 23.15 -10.89 0.68
N ASP A 185 21.85 -11.16 0.53
CA ASP A 185 21.03 -11.99 1.42
C ASP A 185 21.01 -11.47 2.88
N GLN A 186 21.15 -10.16 3.06
CA GLN A 186 21.15 -9.49 4.37
C GLN A 186 19.84 -8.74 4.61
N GLN A 187 18.72 -9.45 4.62
CA GLN A 187 17.40 -8.84 4.80
C GLN A 187 17.26 -8.12 6.15
N ASP A 188 17.73 -8.74 7.24
CA ASP A 188 17.67 -8.15 8.59
C ASP A 188 18.39 -6.79 8.65
N ALA A 189 19.52 -6.65 7.94
CA ALA A 189 20.27 -5.40 7.88
C ALA A 189 19.55 -4.32 7.05
N ALA A 190 18.79 -4.73 6.02
CA ALA A 190 17.95 -3.83 5.25
C ALA A 190 16.77 -3.32 6.07
N GLU A 191 16.18 -4.18 6.90
CA GLU A 191 15.11 -3.80 7.81
C GLU A 191 15.61 -2.86 8.91
N GLU A 192 16.72 -3.20 9.58
CA GLU A 192 17.34 -2.36 10.61
C GLU A 192 17.65 -0.96 10.08
N LEU A 193 18.12 -0.85 8.84
CA LEU A 193 18.35 0.44 8.17
C LEU A 193 17.10 1.32 8.14
N PHE A 194 15.93 0.76 7.81
CA PHE A 194 14.69 1.53 7.75
C PHE A 194 14.15 1.87 9.15
N LEU A 195 14.22 0.93 10.09
CA LEU A 195 13.78 1.16 11.46
C LEU A 195 14.61 2.25 12.15
N ASP A 196 15.93 2.25 11.94
CA ASP A 196 16.82 3.31 12.43
C ASP A 196 16.52 4.66 11.75
N ALA A 197 16.17 4.65 10.47
CA ALA A 197 15.79 5.86 9.74
C ALA A 197 14.48 6.45 10.27
N ILE A 198 13.44 5.64 10.44
CA ILE A 198 12.14 6.04 11.02
C ILE A 198 12.35 6.61 12.42
N LYS A 199 13.15 5.94 13.26
CA LYS A 199 13.45 6.41 14.61
C LYS A 199 14.20 7.75 14.63
N SER A 200 15.09 7.97 13.67
CA SER A 200 15.88 9.21 13.58
C SER A 200 15.11 10.36 12.94
N TYR A 201 14.17 10.04 12.06
CA TYR A 201 13.43 10.98 11.23
C TYR A 201 11.92 10.63 11.22
N PRO A 202 11.26 10.66 12.39
CA PRO A 202 9.89 10.15 12.54
C PRO A 202 8.84 10.96 11.77
N ASP A 203 9.15 12.19 11.38
CA ASP A 203 8.24 13.08 10.64
C ASP A 203 8.41 12.99 9.11
N GLU A 204 9.40 12.24 8.61
CA GLU A 204 9.74 12.20 7.18
C GLU A 204 8.97 11.09 6.44
N VAL A 205 7.81 11.44 5.90
CA VAL A 205 6.94 10.53 5.12
C VAL A 205 7.67 9.71 4.05
N PRO A 206 8.61 10.27 3.25
CA PRO A 206 9.31 9.49 2.23
C PRO A 206 10.16 8.33 2.78
N VAL A 207 10.55 8.38 4.06
CA VAL A 207 11.26 7.28 4.73
C VAL A 207 10.29 6.12 5.01
N TYR A 208 9.08 6.43 5.48
CA TYR A 208 8.03 5.43 5.67
C TYR A 208 7.58 4.83 4.34
N GLU A 209 7.38 5.62 3.30
CA GLU A 209 7.02 5.11 1.96
C GLU A 209 8.06 4.10 1.45
N ALA A 210 9.34 4.40 1.63
CA ALA A 210 10.42 3.50 1.23
C ALA A 210 10.44 2.20 2.06
N CYS A 211 10.15 2.29 3.36
CA CYS A 211 10.04 1.14 4.26
C CYS A 211 8.82 0.26 3.92
N ILE A 212 7.66 0.88 3.67
CA ILE A 212 6.44 0.20 3.23
C ILE A 212 6.70 -0.55 1.93
N GLN A 213 7.35 0.10 0.95
CA GLN A 213 7.70 -0.56 -0.30
C GLN A 213 8.64 -1.75 -0.07
N PHE A 214 9.62 -1.61 0.83
CA PHE A 214 10.51 -2.72 1.22
C PHE A 214 9.71 -3.90 1.79
N TYR A 215 8.83 -3.68 2.77
CA TYR A 215 8.02 -4.74 3.36
C TYR A 215 7.06 -5.39 2.35
N ARG A 216 6.54 -4.63 1.38
CA ARG A 216 5.74 -5.19 0.28
C ARG A 216 6.58 -6.07 -0.65
N ASP A 217 7.78 -5.64 -0.99
CA ASP A 217 8.68 -6.36 -1.89
C ASP A 217 9.26 -7.63 -1.23
N THR A 218 9.33 -7.69 0.10
CA THR A 218 9.79 -8.84 0.89
C THR A 218 8.66 -9.74 1.40
N ASP A 219 7.41 -9.52 0.98
CA ASP A 219 6.22 -10.30 1.36
C ASP A 219 5.94 -10.28 2.88
N GLN A 220 6.12 -9.10 3.51
CA GLN A 220 5.90 -8.85 4.93
C GLN A 220 4.94 -7.67 5.18
N PRO A 221 3.75 -7.63 4.55
CA PRO A 221 2.83 -6.49 4.66
C PRO A 221 2.34 -6.24 6.10
N GLN A 222 2.40 -7.24 7.00
CA GLN A 222 2.01 -7.08 8.40
C GLN A 222 2.90 -6.10 9.18
N GLU A 223 4.18 -5.98 8.81
CA GLU A 223 5.10 -5.07 9.49
C GLU A 223 4.76 -3.60 9.19
N VAL A 224 4.04 -3.34 8.10
CA VAL A 224 3.55 -1.99 7.77
C VAL A 224 2.63 -1.45 8.86
N SER A 225 1.74 -2.28 9.41
CA SER A 225 0.88 -1.86 10.51
C SER A 225 1.66 -1.60 11.79
N VAL A 226 2.74 -2.35 12.04
CA VAL A 226 3.62 -2.14 13.20
C VAL A 226 4.33 -0.80 13.12
N ILE A 227 4.96 -0.47 11.98
CA ILE A 227 5.67 0.81 11.85
C ILE A 227 4.74 2.03 11.83
N LEU A 228 3.48 1.85 11.43
CA LEU A 228 2.48 2.93 11.37
C LEU A 228 1.71 3.12 12.69
N GLU A 229 1.75 2.16 13.61
CA GLU A 229 1.08 2.25 14.92
C GLU A 229 1.60 3.45 15.72
N ASP A 230 2.92 3.54 15.84
CA ASP A 230 3.64 4.58 16.60
C ASP A 230 4.01 5.81 15.75
N ALA A 231 3.65 5.82 14.46
CA ALA A 231 3.97 6.94 13.58
C ALA A 231 3.23 8.22 13.99
N PRO A 232 3.82 9.41 13.82
CA PRO A 232 3.14 10.68 14.08
C PRO A 232 1.86 10.81 13.26
N GLU A 233 0.85 11.48 13.82
CA GLU A 233 -0.46 11.68 13.18
C GLU A 233 -0.35 12.33 11.78
N THR A 234 0.62 13.21 11.58
CA THR A 234 0.90 13.81 10.27
C THR A 234 1.28 12.77 9.23
N VAL A 235 2.13 11.81 9.60
CA VAL A 235 2.55 10.70 8.74
C VAL A 235 1.39 9.74 8.51
N ARG A 236 0.68 9.34 9.57
CA ARG A 236 -0.47 8.43 9.47
C ARG A 236 -1.59 8.99 8.59
N SER A 237 -1.82 10.30 8.65
CA SER A 237 -2.81 10.99 7.81
C SER A 237 -2.42 10.97 6.32
N GLU A 238 -1.16 11.27 6.01
CA GLU A 238 -0.65 11.21 4.63
C GLU A 238 -0.61 9.78 4.08
N LEU A 239 -0.31 8.80 4.93
CA LEU A 239 -0.23 7.37 4.59
C LEU A 239 -1.49 6.59 4.96
N SER A 240 -2.64 7.27 5.06
CA SER A 240 -3.91 6.67 5.48
C SER A 240 -4.35 5.48 4.63
N ALA A 241 -3.97 5.42 3.35
CA ALA A 241 -4.22 4.27 2.48
C ALA A 241 -3.56 2.96 2.95
N TYR A 242 -2.47 3.07 3.74
CA TYR A 242 -1.73 1.94 4.28
C TYR A 242 -2.09 1.62 5.74
N VAL A 243 -2.89 2.46 6.39
CA VAL A 243 -3.36 2.23 7.76
C VAL A 243 -4.53 1.25 7.72
N SER A 244 -4.43 0.19 8.51
CA SER A 244 -5.49 -0.81 8.68
C SER A 244 -6.00 -0.78 10.11
N GLU A 245 -7.31 -0.58 10.27
CA GLU A 245 -7.97 -0.64 11.57
C GLU A 245 -8.35 -2.08 11.92
N ALA A 246 -8.15 -2.45 13.18
CA ALA A 246 -8.53 -3.77 13.66
C ALA A 246 -10.07 -3.95 13.64
N PRO A 247 -10.56 -5.18 13.41
CA PRO A 247 -11.99 -5.43 13.39
C PRO A 247 -12.61 -5.20 14.77
N SER A 248 -13.85 -4.71 14.80
CA SER A 248 -14.66 -4.60 16.01
C SER A 248 -15.44 -5.90 16.26
N PHE A 249 -15.77 -6.15 17.52
CA PHE A 249 -16.45 -7.35 17.98
C PHE A 249 -17.83 -6.96 18.53
N SER A 250 -18.87 -7.70 18.15
CA SER A 250 -20.24 -7.37 18.53
C SER A 250 -20.61 -7.70 19.98
N LEU A 251 -19.82 -8.53 20.66
CA LEU A 251 -20.06 -9.00 22.02
C LEU A 251 -19.11 -8.33 23.01
N ASP A 252 -19.63 -8.00 24.20
CA ASP A 252 -18.85 -7.55 25.35
C ASP A 252 -18.12 -8.76 25.98
N ASP A 253 -16.80 -8.71 26.04
CA ASP A 253 -15.96 -9.78 26.58
C ASP A 253 -15.83 -9.74 28.11
N SER A 254 -16.46 -8.75 28.78
CA SER A 254 -16.54 -8.68 30.24
C SER A 254 -17.72 -9.47 30.83
N GLU A 255 -18.66 -9.91 30.00
CA GLU A 255 -19.84 -10.65 30.42
C GLU A 255 -19.65 -12.16 30.32
N VAL A 256 -20.26 -12.91 31.26
CA VAL A 256 -20.41 -14.37 31.16
C VAL A 256 -21.79 -14.65 30.58
N PHE A 257 -21.84 -15.37 29.47
CA PHE A 257 -23.09 -15.67 28.78
C PHE A 257 -23.72 -16.97 29.30
N GLU A 258 -25.04 -16.98 29.46
CA GLU A 258 -25.80 -18.13 29.98
C GLU A 258 -26.34 -19.05 28.85
N ASP A 259 -26.02 -18.70 27.61
CA ASP A 259 -26.48 -19.34 26.38
C ASP A 259 -25.49 -19.11 25.22
N VAL A 260 -25.60 -19.92 24.17
CA VAL A 260 -24.71 -19.88 23.00
C VAL A 260 -24.86 -18.53 22.29
N GLN A 261 -23.74 -17.85 22.04
CA GLN A 261 -23.74 -16.55 21.38
C GLN A 261 -23.31 -16.63 19.91
N GLN A 262 -23.71 -15.62 19.14
CA GLN A 262 -23.19 -15.36 17.80
C GLN A 262 -22.35 -14.08 17.82
N LEU A 263 -21.04 -14.25 17.64
CA LEU A 263 -20.09 -13.16 17.54
C LEU A 263 -20.01 -12.67 16.09
N ALA A 264 -20.38 -11.41 15.86
CA ALA A 264 -20.15 -10.73 14.60
C ALA A 264 -18.86 -9.90 14.66
N LEU A 265 -18.12 -9.88 13.54
CA LEU A 265 -16.94 -9.06 13.34
C LEU A 265 -17.21 -8.03 12.26
N GLU A 266 -16.86 -6.77 12.51
CA GLU A 266 -17.07 -5.66 11.55
C GLU A 266 -15.76 -4.92 11.28
N SER A 267 -15.56 -4.46 10.04
CA SER A 267 -14.43 -3.64 9.65
C SER A 267 -14.70 -2.93 8.33
N ASP A 268 -14.05 -1.79 8.11
CA ASP A 268 -14.04 -1.06 6.84
C ASP A 268 -13.02 -1.64 5.81
N GLY A 269 -12.27 -2.68 6.19
CA GLY A 269 -11.35 -3.39 5.30
C GLY A 269 -12.04 -4.29 4.25
N GLU A 270 -11.25 -4.87 3.35
CA GLU A 270 -11.74 -5.78 2.30
C GLU A 270 -12.10 -7.17 2.83
N ALA A 271 -11.38 -7.65 3.85
CA ALA A 271 -11.57 -8.97 4.41
C ALA A 271 -11.11 -9.03 5.87
N ILE A 272 -11.79 -9.86 6.66
CA ILE A 272 -11.40 -10.20 8.04
C ILE A 272 -10.94 -11.66 8.07
N TYR A 273 -9.84 -11.92 8.78
CA TYR A 273 -9.32 -13.27 9.06
C TYR A 273 -9.21 -13.47 10.56
N TYR A 274 -9.52 -14.66 11.05
CA TYR A 274 -9.60 -14.93 12.48
C TYR A 274 -9.18 -16.35 12.87
N THR A 275 -8.98 -16.52 14.17
CA THR A 275 -8.76 -17.78 14.89
C THR A 275 -9.67 -17.80 16.13
N THR A 276 -10.01 -19.00 16.64
CA THR A 276 -10.88 -19.18 17.82
C THR A 276 -10.19 -19.93 18.97
N ASP A 277 -8.90 -20.18 18.83
CA ASP A 277 -8.03 -20.84 19.81
C ASP A 277 -7.01 -19.87 20.42
N GLY A 278 -7.11 -18.58 20.10
CA GLY A 278 -6.18 -17.53 20.54
C GLY A 278 -4.84 -17.49 19.79
N SER A 279 -4.62 -18.31 18.76
CA SER A 279 -3.42 -18.21 17.93
C SER A 279 -3.41 -16.93 17.08
N ASP A 280 -2.22 -16.43 16.71
CA ASP A 280 -2.09 -15.20 15.92
C ASP A 280 -2.71 -15.38 14.52
N PRO A 281 -3.68 -14.53 14.12
CA PRO A 281 -4.33 -14.64 12.84
C PRO A 281 -3.43 -14.09 11.73
N THR A 282 -3.49 -14.72 10.57
CA THR A 282 -2.81 -14.29 9.34
C THR A 282 -3.80 -14.30 8.18
N THR A 283 -3.39 -13.80 7.02
CA THR A 283 -4.20 -13.90 5.78
C THR A 283 -4.40 -15.35 5.29
N SER A 284 -3.69 -16.32 5.90
CA SER A 284 -3.90 -17.75 5.69
C SER A 284 -4.89 -18.39 6.67
N SER A 285 -5.30 -17.66 7.72
CA SER A 285 -6.29 -18.10 8.71
C SER A 285 -7.71 -18.14 8.12
N GLN A 286 -8.69 -18.50 8.94
CA GLN A 286 -10.07 -18.63 8.48
C GLN A 286 -10.61 -17.25 8.08
N LYS A 287 -11.12 -17.14 6.85
CA LYS A 287 -11.79 -15.92 6.38
C LYS A 287 -13.18 -15.80 7.01
N TYR A 288 -13.45 -14.66 7.63
CA TYR A 288 -14.77 -14.35 8.18
C TYR A 288 -15.79 -14.12 7.06
N THR A 289 -16.89 -14.87 7.12
CA THR A 289 -18.00 -14.79 6.13
C THR A 289 -19.38 -14.86 6.78
N GLU A 290 -19.47 -15.35 8.02
CA GLU A 290 -20.68 -15.46 8.82
C GLU A 290 -20.33 -15.37 10.32
N PRO A 291 -21.29 -15.04 11.19
CA PRO A 291 -21.06 -14.95 12.63
C PRO A 291 -20.45 -16.22 13.25
N ILE A 292 -19.52 -16.03 14.17
CA ILE A 292 -18.81 -17.11 14.87
C ILE A 292 -19.68 -17.59 16.04
N GLN A 293 -19.93 -18.89 16.11
CA GLN A 293 -20.69 -19.48 17.21
C GLN A 293 -19.78 -19.65 18.45
N ILE A 294 -20.11 -18.97 19.54
CA ILE A 294 -19.41 -19.10 20.83
C ILE A 294 -20.21 -20.06 21.71
N GLY A 295 -19.62 -21.23 21.95
CA GLY A 295 -20.21 -22.31 22.74
C GLY A 295 -19.78 -22.28 24.21
N GLU A 296 -20.29 -23.25 24.97
CA GLU A 296 -19.95 -23.46 26.39
C GLU A 296 -18.43 -23.54 26.62
N GLY A 297 -17.97 -22.89 27.69
CA GLY A 297 -16.57 -22.76 28.06
C GLY A 297 -15.98 -21.44 27.61
N THR A 298 -14.65 -21.39 27.57
CA THR A 298 -13.88 -20.21 27.19
C THR A 298 -13.41 -20.34 25.74
N THR A 299 -13.68 -19.32 24.93
CA THR A 299 -13.24 -19.22 23.53
C THR A 299 -12.48 -17.91 23.34
N THR A 300 -11.20 -17.99 22.92
CA THR A 300 -10.39 -16.82 22.61
C THR A 300 -10.42 -16.56 21.11
N VAL A 301 -11.02 -15.45 20.69
CA VAL A 301 -11.11 -15.05 19.29
C VAL A 301 -10.07 -13.97 19.00
N SER A 302 -9.19 -14.22 18.05
CA SER A 302 -8.22 -13.24 17.55
C SER A 302 -8.49 -12.96 16.08
N ALA A 303 -8.53 -11.69 15.69
CA ALA A 303 -8.90 -11.29 14.33
C ALA A 303 -8.08 -10.11 13.80
N ILE A 304 -7.83 -10.10 12.48
CA ILE A 304 -7.22 -9.01 11.72
C ILE A 304 -8.13 -8.63 10.56
N SER A 305 -8.07 -7.36 10.16
CA SER A 305 -8.71 -6.85 8.95
C SER A 305 -7.66 -6.46 7.92
N VAL A 306 -7.91 -6.73 6.65
CA VAL A 306 -7.00 -6.43 5.54
C VAL A 306 -7.59 -5.29 4.72
N ASN A 307 -6.83 -4.21 4.52
CA ASN A 307 -7.27 -3.07 3.71
C ASN A 307 -7.11 -3.32 2.20
N GLN A 308 -7.44 -2.31 1.38
CA GLN A 308 -7.37 -2.39 -0.09
C GLN A 308 -5.93 -2.52 -0.63
N GLU A 309 -4.93 -2.10 0.14
CA GLU A 309 -3.52 -2.26 -0.20
C GLU A 309 -2.96 -3.64 0.19
N GLY A 310 -3.80 -4.52 0.76
CA GLY A 310 -3.42 -5.85 1.21
C GLY A 310 -2.67 -5.86 2.54
N ILE A 311 -2.72 -4.77 3.32
CA ILE A 311 -2.04 -4.66 4.62
C ILE A 311 -3.00 -5.13 5.72
N PRO A 312 -2.63 -6.13 6.53
CA PRO A 312 -3.42 -6.54 7.68
C PRO A 312 -3.24 -5.55 8.83
N SER A 313 -4.30 -5.30 9.59
CA SER A 313 -4.26 -4.59 10.86
C SER A 313 -3.43 -5.34 11.90
N LEU A 314 -3.12 -4.68 13.01
CA LEU A 314 -2.74 -5.38 14.23
C LEU A 314 -3.87 -6.31 14.71
N PRO A 315 -3.56 -7.42 15.39
CA PRO A 315 -4.56 -8.36 15.86
C PRO A 315 -5.39 -7.76 17.00
N ALA A 316 -6.72 -7.88 16.89
CA ALA A 316 -7.63 -7.65 18.00
C ALA A 316 -8.01 -9.00 18.63
N VAL A 317 -7.76 -9.12 19.93
CA VAL A 317 -7.99 -10.35 20.71
C VAL A 317 -9.10 -10.13 21.74
N ARG A 318 -10.04 -11.06 21.83
CA ARG A 318 -11.13 -11.08 22.81
C ARG A 318 -11.32 -12.49 23.36
N GLU A 319 -11.71 -12.60 24.62
CA GLU A 319 -11.99 -13.87 25.27
C GLU A 319 -13.43 -13.90 25.75
N TYR A 320 -14.18 -14.92 25.34
CA TYR A 320 -15.60 -15.07 25.66
C TYR A 320 -15.81 -16.30 26.52
N THR A 321 -16.61 -16.17 27.58
CA THR A 321 -16.96 -17.27 28.47
C THR A 321 -18.46 -17.49 28.45
N VAL A 322 -18.87 -18.72 28.14
CA VAL A 322 -20.27 -19.15 28.16
C VAL A 322 -20.44 -20.24 29.21
N GLU A 323 -21.25 -19.97 30.24
CA GLU A 323 -21.57 -20.89 31.31
C GLU A 323 -23.08 -21.03 31.43
N PHE A 324 -23.64 -22.16 30.98
CA PHE A 324 -25.09 -22.32 31.14
C PHE A 324 -25.45 -22.50 32.63
N PRO A 325 -26.49 -21.84 33.12
CA PRO A 325 -26.92 -21.97 34.50
C PRO A 325 -27.43 -23.40 34.76
N ILE A 326 -27.17 -23.89 35.98
CA ILE A 326 -27.74 -25.15 36.49
C ILE A 326 -28.36 -24.90 37.86
N GLU A 327 -29.44 -25.61 38.16
CA GLU A 327 -30.04 -25.61 39.49
C GLU A 327 -29.06 -26.07 40.58
N ASP A 328 -29.37 -25.67 41.81
CA ASP A 328 -28.66 -26.11 42.99
C ASP A 328 -28.85 -27.62 43.26
N ALA A 329 -28.08 -28.15 44.22
CA ALA A 329 -28.24 -29.52 44.70
C ALA A 329 -29.70 -29.76 45.19
N PRO A 330 -30.29 -30.94 44.93
CA PRO A 330 -31.69 -31.19 45.25
C PRO A 330 -31.96 -31.07 46.75
N ALA A 331 -33.06 -30.44 47.15
CA ALA A 331 -33.51 -30.50 48.52
C ALA A 331 -34.03 -31.93 48.83
N VAL A 332 -33.47 -32.56 49.87
CA VAL A 332 -33.89 -33.89 50.35
C VAL A 332 -34.47 -33.78 51.75
N THR A 333 -35.69 -34.29 51.91
CA THR A 333 -36.41 -34.38 53.19
C THR A 333 -36.66 -35.84 53.58
N PRO A 334 -36.59 -36.21 54.86
CA PRO A 334 -36.27 -35.34 55.99
C PRO A 334 -34.76 -35.04 56.07
N SER A 335 -34.37 -34.13 56.97
CA SER A 335 -32.96 -33.81 57.21
C SER A 335 -32.19 -34.98 57.83
N THR A 336 -30.86 -34.95 57.80
CA THR A 336 -30.01 -35.93 58.52
C THR A 336 -30.45 -36.09 59.98
N GLY A 337 -30.59 -37.32 60.47
CA GLY A 337 -31.10 -37.56 61.82
C GLY A 337 -31.34 -39.04 62.18
N GLN A 338 -31.83 -39.26 63.40
CA GLN A 338 -32.32 -40.55 63.88
C GLN A 338 -33.86 -40.59 63.82
N TYR A 339 -34.39 -41.74 63.45
CA TYR A 339 -35.81 -42.00 63.25
C TYR A 339 -36.18 -43.33 63.93
N ASP A 340 -37.35 -43.36 64.56
CA ASP A 340 -37.91 -44.51 65.29
C ASP A 340 -39.27 -44.97 64.73
N GLU A 341 -39.78 -44.28 63.70
CA GLU A 341 -40.99 -44.61 62.96
C GLU A 341 -40.70 -44.69 61.45
N PRO A 342 -41.46 -45.52 60.68
CA PRO A 342 -41.35 -45.56 59.23
C PRO A 342 -41.47 -44.17 58.60
N THR A 343 -40.39 -43.70 57.98
CA THR A 343 -40.29 -42.35 57.40
C THR A 343 -39.92 -42.44 55.92
N GLN A 344 -40.45 -41.55 55.08
CA GLN A 344 -40.14 -41.50 53.65
C GLN A 344 -39.13 -40.41 53.33
N ILE A 345 -38.20 -40.74 52.43
CA ILE A 345 -37.23 -39.83 51.84
C ILE A 345 -37.83 -39.27 50.55
N GLU A 346 -37.94 -37.96 50.47
CA GLU A 346 -38.44 -37.23 49.32
C GLU A 346 -37.36 -36.30 48.75
N ILE A 347 -37.22 -36.33 47.43
CA ILE A 347 -36.36 -35.41 46.68
C ILE A 347 -37.26 -34.37 46.00
N GLN A 348 -36.97 -33.08 46.21
CA GLN A 348 -37.60 -32.00 45.46
C GLN A 348 -36.97 -31.92 44.08
N VAL A 349 -37.77 -32.13 43.03
CA VAL A 349 -37.33 -32.17 41.64
C VAL A 349 -37.98 -31.01 40.87
N PRO A 350 -37.22 -29.97 40.48
CA PRO A 350 -37.75 -28.89 39.66
C PRO A 350 -38.12 -29.37 38.25
N GLU A 351 -38.96 -28.59 37.56
CA GLU A 351 -39.35 -28.89 36.18
C GLU A 351 -38.12 -28.95 35.25
N GLY A 352 -38.08 -29.93 34.34
CA GLY A 352 -36.95 -30.12 33.42
C GLY A 352 -35.76 -30.91 33.98
N TYR A 353 -35.86 -31.38 35.24
CA TYR A 353 -34.85 -32.22 35.88
C TYR A 353 -35.35 -33.63 36.18
N THR A 354 -34.41 -34.57 36.25
CA THR A 354 -34.61 -35.93 36.76
C THR A 354 -33.68 -36.15 37.93
N ALA A 355 -34.20 -36.63 39.06
CA ALA A 355 -33.37 -36.95 40.22
C ALA A 355 -32.85 -38.39 40.15
N TYR A 356 -31.59 -38.57 40.54
CA TYR A 356 -30.96 -39.88 40.71
C TYR A 356 -30.35 -39.97 42.10
N TYR A 357 -30.38 -41.15 42.70
CA TYR A 357 -29.92 -41.35 44.07
C TYR A 357 -29.17 -42.67 44.29
N THR A 358 -28.42 -42.70 45.38
CA THR A 358 -27.66 -43.86 45.87
C THR A 358 -27.79 -43.97 47.39
N THR A 359 -27.69 -45.18 47.90
CA THR A 359 -27.68 -45.50 49.35
C THR A 359 -26.41 -46.24 49.79
N ASP A 360 -25.52 -46.54 48.84
CA ASP A 360 -24.27 -47.29 49.03
C ASP A 360 -23.04 -46.39 49.27
N ARG A 361 -23.27 -45.11 49.58
CA ARG A 361 -22.27 -44.04 49.76
C ARG A 361 -21.60 -43.53 48.47
N SER A 362 -21.82 -44.16 47.32
CA SER A 362 -21.28 -43.67 46.05
C SER A 362 -21.97 -42.38 45.61
N ASP A 363 -21.29 -41.52 44.85
CA ASP A 363 -21.94 -40.32 44.29
C ASP A 363 -22.91 -40.73 43.17
N PRO A 364 -24.16 -40.23 43.17
CA PRO A 364 -25.14 -40.59 42.16
C PRO A 364 -24.75 -40.03 40.80
N THR A 365 -25.05 -40.81 39.76
CA THR A 365 -24.85 -40.48 38.34
C THR A 365 -26.14 -40.75 37.57
N GLU A 366 -26.19 -40.43 36.28
CA GLU A 366 -27.31 -40.80 35.40
C GLU A 366 -27.57 -42.31 35.31
N ARG A 367 -26.61 -43.12 35.74
CA ARG A 367 -26.72 -44.59 35.76
C ARG A 367 -27.19 -45.12 37.11
N SER A 368 -27.33 -44.25 38.11
CA SER A 368 -27.84 -44.60 39.44
C SER A 368 -29.34 -44.79 39.41
N THR A 369 -29.94 -45.09 40.57
CA THR A 369 -31.38 -45.34 40.64
C THR A 369 -32.14 -44.03 40.39
N GLN A 370 -33.04 -44.03 39.41
CA GLN A 370 -33.91 -42.90 39.13
C GLN A 370 -34.96 -42.74 40.23
N TYR A 371 -35.13 -41.52 40.74
CA TYR A 371 -36.19 -41.18 41.68
C TYR A 371 -37.52 -41.01 40.93
N THR A 372 -38.52 -41.80 41.31
CA THR A 372 -39.87 -41.75 40.71
C THR A 372 -40.97 -41.34 41.70
N GLY A 373 -40.62 -41.08 42.95
CA GLY A 373 -41.53 -40.76 44.06
C GLY A 373 -40.91 -41.07 45.42
N PRO A 374 -41.63 -40.80 46.53
CA PRO A 374 -41.13 -41.00 47.89
C PRO A 374 -40.57 -42.42 48.12
N ILE A 375 -39.44 -42.52 48.83
CA ILE A 375 -38.71 -43.76 49.10
C ILE A 375 -38.80 -44.10 50.58
N ASP A 376 -39.19 -45.32 50.95
CA ASP A 376 -39.14 -45.74 52.34
C ASP A 376 -37.69 -45.78 52.86
N MET A 377 -37.43 -45.14 54.01
CA MET A 377 -36.11 -45.10 54.63
C MET A 377 -35.69 -46.53 55.05
N PRO A 378 -34.53 -47.04 54.60
CA PRO A 378 -34.04 -48.35 55.02
C PRO A 378 -33.71 -48.38 56.52
N GLU A 379 -33.95 -49.51 57.17
CA GLU A 379 -33.57 -49.74 58.57
C GLU A 379 -32.04 -49.72 58.74
N GLY A 380 -31.58 -49.14 59.84
CA GLY A 380 -30.16 -48.94 60.18
C GLY A 380 -29.57 -47.66 59.58
N ASN A 381 -28.24 -47.64 59.49
CA ASN A 381 -27.47 -46.50 58.99
C ASN A 381 -27.48 -46.44 57.44
N THR A 382 -28.09 -45.40 56.89
CA THR A 382 -28.16 -45.12 55.46
C THR A 382 -27.52 -43.78 55.12
N ILE A 383 -26.50 -43.78 54.25
CA ILE A 383 -26.00 -42.56 53.60
C ILE A 383 -26.73 -42.40 52.27
N PHE A 384 -27.70 -41.51 52.25
CA PHE A 384 -28.47 -41.19 51.06
C PHE A 384 -27.82 -40.02 50.32
N LYS A 385 -27.54 -40.20 49.04
CA LYS A 385 -27.04 -39.14 48.17
C LYS A 385 -27.96 -38.96 46.98
N ALA A 386 -28.23 -37.71 46.62
CA ALA A 386 -29.09 -37.37 45.49
C ALA A 386 -28.47 -36.25 44.63
N VAL A 387 -28.73 -36.32 43.33
CA VAL A 387 -28.36 -35.31 42.34
C VAL A 387 -29.52 -35.08 41.37
N LEU A 388 -29.60 -33.88 40.80
CA LEU A 388 -30.51 -33.58 39.70
C LEU A 388 -29.74 -33.60 38.39
N VAL A 389 -30.37 -34.10 37.33
CA VAL A 389 -29.84 -34.11 35.97
C VAL A 389 -30.82 -33.38 35.06
N ASN A 390 -30.37 -32.33 34.37
CA ASN A 390 -31.24 -31.60 33.44
C ASN A 390 -31.42 -32.34 32.10
N GLY A 391 -32.30 -31.83 31.23
CA GLY A 391 -32.53 -32.41 29.90
C GLY A 391 -31.31 -32.43 28.94
N LYS A 392 -30.20 -31.77 29.29
CA LYS A 392 -28.92 -31.80 28.56
C LYS A 392 -27.87 -32.73 29.19
N GLY A 393 -28.21 -33.47 30.25
CA GLY A 393 -27.31 -34.39 30.95
C GLY A 393 -26.34 -33.74 31.94
N ARG A 394 -26.60 -32.49 32.35
CA ARG A 394 -25.76 -31.79 33.36
C ARG A 394 -26.25 -32.10 34.76
N LEU A 395 -25.32 -32.47 35.63
CA LEU A 395 -25.56 -32.80 37.03
C LEU A 395 -25.45 -31.54 37.90
N THR A 396 -26.36 -31.42 38.87
CA THR A 396 -26.23 -30.42 39.95
C THR A 396 -25.23 -30.89 41.01
N GLY A 397 -25.05 -30.11 42.08
CA GLY A 397 -24.33 -30.57 43.26
C GLY A 397 -25.01 -31.79 43.91
N VAL A 398 -24.23 -32.60 44.63
CA VAL A 398 -24.77 -33.77 45.34
C VAL A 398 -25.26 -33.36 46.73
N THR A 399 -26.53 -33.62 47.02
CA THR A 399 -27.05 -33.55 48.39
C THR A 399 -26.77 -34.84 49.12
N THR A 400 -26.12 -34.76 50.28
CA THR A 400 -25.85 -35.91 51.15
C THR A 400 -26.66 -35.83 52.44
N ARG A 401 -27.31 -36.93 52.81
CA ARG A 401 -28.06 -37.13 54.04
C ARG A 401 -27.60 -38.40 54.74
N ASN A 402 -27.54 -38.36 56.07
CA ASN A 402 -27.20 -39.51 56.89
C ASN A 402 -28.41 -39.83 57.79
N TYR A 403 -28.96 -41.04 57.65
CA TYR A 403 -30.15 -41.47 58.35
C TYR A 403 -29.84 -42.69 59.22
N GLU A 404 -30.42 -42.74 60.41
CA GLU A 404 -30.41 -43.92 61.27
C GLU A 404 -31.86 -44.24 61.63
N LEU A 405 -32.40 -45.33 61.08
CA LEU A 405 -33.76 -45.79 61.40
C LEU A 405 -33.71 -47.02 62.30
N THR A 406 -34.33 -46.97 63.47
CA THR A 406 -34.45 -48.12 64.40
C THR A 406 -35.92 -48.42 64.65
N LEU A 407 -36.43 -49.52 64.10
CA LEU A 407 -37.81 -49.95 64.33
C LEU A 407 -37.85 -50.89 65.56
N GLY A 408 -38.73 -50.57 66.51
CA GLY A 408 -38.85 -51.27 67.80
C GLY A 408 -39.58 -52.60 67.79
#